data_AF-A0A815SHV8-F1
#
_entry.id   AF-A0A815SHV8-F1
#
_cell.length_a   1.000
_cell.length_b   1.000
_cell.length_c   1.000
_cell.angle_alpha   90.00
_cell.angle_beta   90.00
_cell.angle_gamma   90.00
#
_symmetry.space_group_name_H-M   'P 1'
#
loop_
_entity.id
_entity.type
_entity.pdbx_description
1 polymer ?
#
loop_
_entity_poly.entity_id
_entity_poly.type
_entity_poly.pdbx_seq_one_letter_code
_entity_poly.pdbx_strand_id
1 'polypeptide(L)'
;MADCCFRREYLDECAAKVVKIEKKLTNEQLNHLHECMFVGTEEIAKQWNIDDFDFHMDLMEWFFCRRMAEIALEHHRSEAKGAPA
;
A
#
# COMPACT_ATOMS: atom_id res chain seq x y z
N MET A 1 -23.97 -6.72 7.07
CA MET A 1 -23.37 -7.74 6.19
C MET A 1 -22.70 -7.17 4.93
N ALA A 2 -23.03 -5.96 4.44
CA ALA A 2 -22.40 -5.36 3.26
C ALA A 2 -20.97 -4.82 3.48
N ASP A 3 -20.63 -4.41 4.70
CA ASP A 3 -19.37 -3.71 5.03
C ASP A 3 -18.10 -4.59 4.85
N CYS A 4 -18.22 -5.90 5.14
CA CYS A 4 -17.09 -6.82 5.08
C CYS A 4 -16.76 -7.26 3.65
N CYS A 5 -17.77 -7.36 2.78
CA CYS A 5 -17.57 -7.77 1.38
C CYS A 5 -16.92 -6.66 0.56
N PHE A 6 -17.39 -5.41 0.72
CA PHE A 6 -16.81 -4.24 0.06
C PHE A 6 -15.34 -4.04 0.46
N ARG A 7 -15.02 -4.28 1.74
CA ARG A 7 -13.64 -4.19 2.26
C ARG A 7 -12.72 -5.27 1.68
N ARG A 8 -13.22 -6.49 1.43
CA ARG A 8 -12.41 -7.58 0.86
C ARG A 8 -12.12 -7.36 -0.62
N GLU A 9 -13.14 -7.04 -1.42
CA GLU A 9 -12.97 -6.75 -2.85
C GLU A 9 -11.98 -5.59 -3.07
N TYR A 10 -12.10 -4.53 -2.26
CA TYR A 10 -11.18 -3.39 -2.29
C TYR A 10 -9.73 -3.79 -1.96
N LEU A 11 -9.53 -4.64 -0.94
CA LEU A 11 -8.20 -5.12 -0.57
C LEU A 11 -7.60 -6.03 -1.66
N ASP A 12 -8.41 -6.85 -2.33
CA ASP A 12 -7.97 -7.70 -3.42
C ASP A 12 -7.54 -6.87 -4.64
N GLU A 13 -8.29 -5.81 -4.99
CA GLU A 13 -7.90 -4.84 -6.02
C GLU A 13 -6.59 -4.12 -5.66
N CYS A 14 -6.47 -3.68 -4.41
CA CYS A 14 -5.25 -3.06 -3.90
C CYS A 14 -4.05 -4.00 -3.99
N ALA A 15 -4.21 -5.29 -3.65
CA ALA A 15 -3.14 -6.27 -3.75
C ALA A 15 -2.67 -6.45 -5.21
N ALA A 16 -3.61 -6.51 -6.17
CA ALA A 16 -3.28 -6.60 -7.58
C ALA A 16 -2.50 -5.36 -8.10
N LYS A 17 -2.92 -4.16 -7.66
CA LYS A 17 -2.26 -2.90 -8.00
C LYS A 17 -0.86 -2.81 -7.43
N VAL A 18 -0.69 -3.14 -6.14
CA VAL A 18 0.62 -3.21 -5.47
C VAL A 18 1.59 -4.08 -6.26
N VAL A 19 1.20 -5.32 -6.59
CA VAL A 19 2.06 -6.25 -7.36
C VAL A 19 2.43 -5.69 -8.73
N LYS A 20 1.52 -4.99 -9.41
CA LYS A 20 1.78 -4.38 -10.72
C LYS A 20 2.81 -3.25 -10.61
N ILE A 21 2.73 -2.43 -9.57
CA ILE A 21 3.62 -1.28 -9.35
C ILE A 21 5.00 -1.77 -8.90
N GLU A 22 5.06 -2.77 -8.02
CA GLU A 22 6.33 -3.36 -7.56
C GLU A 22 7.15 -3.96 -8.70
N LYS A 23 6.50 -4.50 -9.75
CA LYS A 23 7.18 -4.99 -10.96
C LYS A 23 7.85 -3.89 -11.78
N LYS A 24 7.45 -2.63 -11.62
CA LYS A 24 8.07 -1.48 -12.30
C LYS A 24 9.28 -0.93 -11.53
N LEU A 25 9.47 -1.37 -10.28
CA LEU A 25 10.47 -0.87 -9.37
C LEU A 25 11.65 -1.83 -9.26
N THR A 26 12.84 -1.27 -9.04
CA THR A 26 14.02 -2.07 -8.67
C THR A 26 13.93 -2.49 -7.20
N ASN A 27 14.69 -3.52 -6.81
CA ASN A 27 14.74 -3.96 -5.41
C ASN A 27 15.22 -2.84 -4.47
N GLU A 28 16.12 -1.97 -4.90
CA GLU A 28 16.58 -0.83 -4.11
C GLU A 28 15.46 0.20 -3.91
N GLN A 29 14.69 0.49 -4.96
CA GLN A 29 13.53 1.37 -4.90
C GLN A 29 12.43 0.79 -4.01
N LEU A 30 12.18 -0.52 -4.09
CA LEU A 30 11.23 -1.21 -3.21
C LEU A 30 11.67 -1.12 -1.75
N ASN A 31 12.93 -1.43 -1.45
CA ASN A 31 13.46 -1.33 -0.08
C ASN A 31 13.34 0.10 0.44
N HIS A 32 13.67 1.10 -0.39
CA HIS A 32 13.52 2.50 -0.03
C HIS A 32 12.04 2.86 0.25
N LEU A 33 11.09 2.40 -0.56
CA LEU A 33 9.65 2.62 -0.30
C LEU A 33 9.17 1.96 0.98
N HIS A 34 9.67 0.76 1.30
CA HIS A 34 9.33 0.07 2.55
C HIS A 34 9.89 0.78 3.78
N GLU A 35 11.08 1.36 3.69
CA GLU A 35 11.72 2.13 4.77
C GLU A 35 11.12 3.54 4.92
N CYS A 36 10.70 4.13 3.81
CA CYS A 36 10.21 5.50 3.72
C CYS A 36 8.69 5.60 3.65
N MET A 37 7.96 4.71 4.34
CA MET A 37 6.48 4.78 4.43
C MET A 37 5.92 6.12 4.95
N PHE A 38 6.78 6.99 5.51
CA PHE A 38 6.44 8.33 6.00
C PHE A 38 6.94 9.48 5.13
N VAL A 39 7.72 9.21 4.08
CA VAL A 39 8.17 10.23 3.15
C VAL A 39 7.09 10.42 2.09
N GLY A 40 6.74 11.67 1.80
CA GLY A 40 5.74 11.97 0.78
C GLY A 40 6.16 11.43 -0.58
N THR A 41 5.17 11.00 -1.36
CA THR A 41 5.38 10.50 -2.73
C THR A 41 5.97 11.56 -3.65
N GLU A 42 5.81 12.85 -3.32
CA GLU A 42 6.42 13.96 -4.05
C GLU A 42 7.94 14.01 -3.87
N GLU A 43 8.43 13.80 -2.65
CA GLU A 43 9.87 13.75 -2.37
C GLU A 43 10.52 12.55 -3.08
N ILE A 44 9.84 11.40 -3.08
CA ILE A 44 10.31 10.19 -3.78
C ILE A 44 10.33 10.43 -5.29
N ALA A 45 9.28 11.04 -5.85
CA ALA A 45 9.24 11.37 -7.27
C ALA A 45 10.36 12.33 -7.68
N LYS A 46 10.64 13.35 -6.87
CA LYS A 46 11.78 14.26 -7.09
C LYS A 46 13.12 13.53 -7.01
N GLN A 47 13.30 12.67 -6.00
CA GLN A 47 14.56 11.94 -5.79
C GLN A 47 14.86 10.94 -6.90
N TRP A 48 13.82 10.29 -7.44
CA TRP A 48 13.96 9.33 -8.53
C TRP A 48 13.86 9.97 -9.91
N ASN A 49 13.77 11.31 -9.98
CA ASN A 49 13.60 12.07 -11.20
C ASN A 49 12.46 11.52 -12.08
N ILE A 50 11.32 11.25 -11.44
CA ILE A 50 10.11 10.79 -12.09
C ILE A 50 9.40 12.01 -12.69
N ASP A 51 9.47 12.13 -14.02
CA ASP A 51 8.70 13.11 -14.79
C ASP A 51 7.35 12.54 -15.28
N ASP A 52 7.09 11.25 -15.00
CA ASP A 52 5.86 10.55 -15.37
C ASP A 52 4.80 10.70 -14.27
N PHE A 53 3.77 11.51 -14.55
CA PHE A 53 2.65 11.75 -13.66
C PHE A 53 1.86 10.46 -13.35
N ASP A 54 1.69 9.58 -14.33
CA ASP A 54 0.97 8.31 -14.12
C ASP A 54 1.76 7.42 -13.18
N PHE A 55 3.09 7.42 -13.28
CA PHE A 55 3.94 6.69 -12.35
C PHE A 55 3.93 7.30 -10.94
N HIS A 56 3.84 8.62 -10.81
CA HIS A 56 3.64 9.27 -9.51
C HIS A 56 2.30 8.90 -8.86
N MET A 57 1.23 8.84 -9.65
CA MET A 57 -0.09 8.38 -9.19
C MET A 57 -0.06 6.90 -8.77
N ASP A 58 0.61 6.05 -9.55
CA ASP A 58 0.86 4.66 -9.20
C ASP A 58 1.56 4.56 -7.82
N LEU A 59 2.59 5.37 -7.55
CA LEU A 59 3.25 5.37 -6.25
C LEU A 59 2.29 5.78 -5.11
N MET A 60 1.49 6.83 -5.29
CA MET A 60 0.46 7.20 -4.30
C MET A 60 -0.52 6.07 -4.02
N GLU A 61 -0.96 5.37 -5.06
CA GLU A 61 -1.87 4.24 -4.93
C GLU A 61 -1.20 3.07 -4.20
N TRP A 62 0.07 2.78 -4.46
CA TRP A 62 0.85 1.79 -3.73
C TRP A 62 0.88 2.10 -2.23
N PHE A 63 1.23 3.35 -1.86
CA PHE A 63 1.28 3.78 -0.46
C PHE A 63 -0.08 3.64 0.24
N PHE A 64 -1.15 4.10 -0.42
CA PHE A 64 -2.49 4.03 0.13
C PHE A 64 -2.91 2.57 0.38
N CYS A 65 -2.76 1.71 -0.62
CA CYS A 65 -3.13 0.30 -0.52
C CYS A 65 -2.33 -0.44 0.56
N ARG A 66 -1.02 -0.17 0.66
CA ARG A 66 -0.16 -0.74 1.72
C ARG A 66 -0.61 -0.29 3.11
N ARG A 67 -0.89 0.99 3.30
CA ARG A 67 -1.33 1.53 4.60
C ARG A 67 -2.68 0.95 5.03
N MET A 68 -3.61 0.81 4.09
CA MET A 68 -4.91 0.19 4.37
C MET A 68 -4.79 -1.28 4.73
N ALA A 69 -3.90 -2.03 4.08
CA ALA A 69 -3.62 -3.42 4.42
C ALA A 69 -3.03 -3.57 5.84
N GLU A 70 -2.11 -2.69 6.23
CA GLU A 70 -1.55 -2.65 7.60
C GLU A 70 -2.64 -2.40 8.65
N ILE A 71 -3.50 -1.40 8.42
CA ILE A 71 -4.60 -1.07 9.32
C ILE A 71 -5.58 -2.26 9.44
N ALA A 72 -5.89 -2.94 8.32
CA ALA A 72 -6.76 -4.12 8.33
C ALA A 72 -6.15 -5.27 9.14
N LEU A 73 -4.83 -5.50 9.01
CA LEU A 73 -4.10 -6.52 9.78
C LEU A 73 -4.03 -6.16 11.27
N GLU A 74 -3.83 -4.90 11.63
CA GLU A 74 -3.84 -4.40 13.01
C GLU A 74 -5.23 -4.56 13.65
N HIS A 75 -6.29 -4.27 12.91
CA HIS A 75 -7.67 -4.46 13.36
C HIS A 75 -7.96 -5.94 13.64
N HIS A 76 -7.65 -6.84 12.70
CA HIS A 76 -7.81 -8.28 12.91
C HIS A 76 -6.98 -8.82 14.07
N ARG A 77 -5.75 -8.33 14.27
CA ARG A 77 -4.93 -8.69 15.44
C ARG A 77 -5.56 -8.21 16.75
N SER A 78 -6.24 -7.08 16.74
CA SER A 78 -6.93 -6.53 17.91
C SER A 78 -8.22 -7.30 18.22
N GLU A 79 -8.98 -7.69 17.20
CA GLU A 79 -10.17 -8.57 17.33
C GLU A 79 -9.78 -9.96 17.84
N ALA A 80 -8.69 -10.54 17.34
CA ALA A 80 -8.20 -11.85 17.79
C ALA A 80 -7.72 -11.85 19.25
N LYS A 81 -7.32 -10.69 19.80
CA LYS A 81 -6.95 -10.53 21.22
C LYS A 81 -8.16 -10.34 22.14
N GLY A 82 -9.35 -10.08 21.60
CA GLY A 82 -10.60 -9.89 22.34
C GLY A 82 -11.56 -11.08 22.30
N ALA A 83 -11.23 -12.15 21.56
CA ALA A 83 -12.05 -13.35 21.51
C ALA A 83 -11.82 -14.21 22.78
N PRO A 84 -12.85 -14.46 23.61
CA PRO A 84 -12.74 -15.47 24.65
C PRO A 84 -12.53 -16.84 24.00
N ALA A 85 -11.63 -17.63 24.60
CA ALA A 85 -11.32 -18.99 24.21
C ALA A 85 -12.53 -19.93 24.27
#